data_AF-A0A534AX14-F1
#
_entry.id   AF-A0A534AX14-F1
#
_cell.length_a   1.000
_cell.length_b   1.000
_cell.length_c   1.000
_cell.angle_alpha   90.00
_cell.angle_beta   90.00
_cell.angle_gamma   90.00
#
_symmetry.space_group_name_H-M   'P 1'
#
loop_
_entity.id
_entity.type
_entity.pdbx_description
1 polymer ?
#
loop_
_entity_poly.entity_id
_entity_poly.type
_entity_poly.pdbx_seq_one_letter_code
_entity_poly.pdbx_strand_id
1 'polypeptide(L)'
;MSVLRNSGLASLAACCAVTVGCGLALAPRQAAADDIDIYAGLSAGNSDAPNIIFLIDNSPNWSRNSQHWPDNGGNQGAAELAAISAELSLINSSMPANVGLALLSSYSGTTANGATPGSGGGYIRFAARDMTVAANKTALKNVLSGISSNINSSNEKLTGMSSKDEAAGFYEVWKYFSGLAPFSGVYGSGYAAQNGYVDVAGNPNTYTGAGQGMTSGFAIVNGTYVSPITSTRPCARSYLIYIANNANNTGSSGQAAYQPAVANVAPPLVATVGLDTWTDEWTKFMYNSGAVVPSGNNNGSIVTYILDAYDAQQNVGYSNSLMNAANMGGGKYFQVGSEDKIKTALATIFAEIAAVNSTFASVTLPLNSVNKTEADNQVFIPVFRPDGNDQPRWNGNLKKYSLNSAAQLVDSANLVVINPLTGFPTACSSSYWTSDSGGYWNFTPEVLRCSGRPGGREGRRSGSGSQRQ
;
A
#
# COMPACT_ATOMS: atom_id res chain seq x y z
N MET A 1 37.76 -21.45 76.78
CA MET A 1 37.01 -22.51 77.51
C MET A 1 35.66 -22.61 76.81
N SER A 2 35.45 -23.56 75.89
CA SER A 2 35.15 -25.00 76.09
C SER A 2 33.62 -25.24 76.13
N VAL A 3 33.01 -26.20 75.43
CA VAL A 3 33.54 -27.29 74.59
C VAL A 3 32.41 -27.93 73.74
N LEU A 4 32.76 -28.54 72.57
CA LEU A 4 32.07 -29.59 71.75
C LEU A 4 30.53 -29.50 71.46
N ARG A 5 30.00 -29.61 70.23
CA ARG A 5 30.08 -30.63 69.13
C ARG A 5 29.32 -31.95 69.34
N ASN A 6 28.51 -32.29 68.31
CA ASN A 6 28.20 -33.64 67.77
C ASN A 6 27.38 -34.64 68.63
N SER A 7 26.69 -35.66 68.08
CA SER A 7 26.20 -35.93 66.70
C SER A 7 25.40 -37.25 66.62
N GLY A 8 24.54 -37.39 65.60
CA GLY A 8 24.13 -38.67 65.00
C GLY A 8 22.81 -39.29 65.50
N LEU A 9 22.14 -40.20 64.80
CA LEU A 9 22.22 -40.72 63.42
C LEU A 9 21.16 -41.84 63.33
N ALA A 10 20.20 -41.74 62.40
CA ALA A 10 19.56 -42.84 61.65
C ALA A 10 18.72 -43.91 62.43
N SER A 11 17.82 -44.72 61.84
CA SER A 11 17.36 -44.90 60.44
C SER A 11 16.06 -45.74 60.37
N LEU A 12 15.43 -45.87 59.18
CA LEU A 12 14.32 -46.82 58.80
C LEU A 12 12.96 -46.64 59.54
N ALA A 13 11.78 -47.17 59.13
CA ALA A 13 11.16 -47.60 57.85
C ALA A 13 9.68 -48.05 58.14
N ALA A 14 8.71 -48.21 57.22
CA ALA A 14 8.39 -47.58 55.93
C ALA A 14 7.00 -48.08 55.40
N CYS A 15 6.33 -47.29 54.53
CA CYS A 15 5.19 -47.64 53.65
C CYS A 15 3.77 -47.94 54.21
N CYS A 16 2.77 -47.55 53.38
CA CYS A 16 1.37 -48.00 53.29
C CYS A 16 0.37 -47.64 54.43
N ALA A 17 -0.95 -47.44 54.18
CA ALA A 17 -1.71 -47.09 52.96
C ALA A 17 -3.20 -46.77 53.31
N VAL A 18 -3.83 -45.85 52.57
CA VAL A 18 -5.29 -45.75 52.25
C VAL A 18 -6.34 -45.64 53.39
N THR A 19 -7.04 -44.49 53.45
CA THR A 19 -8.51 -44.26 53.30
C THR A 19 -8.79 -42.76 53.52
N VAL A 20 -9.15 -41.93 52.53
CA VAL A 20 -10.44 -41.80 51.79
C VAL A 20 -11.59 -41.27 52.66
N GLY A 21 -12.14 -40.08 52.34
CA GLY A 21 -13.37 -39.56 52.98
C GLY A 21 -13.71 -38.08 52.73
N CYS A 22 -14.28 -37.75 51.57
CA CYS A 22 -15.14 -36.58 51.28
C CYS A 22 -14.76 -35.17 51.79
N GLY A 23 -14.18 -34.33 50.91
CA GLY A 23 -13.98 -32.91 51.19
C GLY A 23 -13.55 -32.00 50.02
N LEU A 24 -13.68 -32.43 48.75
CA LEU A 24 -13.40 -31.55 47.61
C LEU A 24 -14.67 -30.85 47.12
N ALA A 25 -14.77 -29.55 47.41
CA ALA A 25 -15.72 -28.68 46.76
C ALA A 25 -15.36 -28.55 45.26
N LEU A 26 -16.27 -28.99 44.39
CA LEU A 26 -16.22 -28.75 42.95
C LEU A 26 -16.54 -27.28 42.65
N ALA A 27 -15.57 -26.40 42.91
CA ALA A 27 -15.51 -25.16 42.14
C ALA A 27 -15.10 -25.53 40.71
N PRO A 28 -15.88 -25.16 39.67
CA PRO A 28 -15.39 -25.29 38.31
C PRO A 28 -14.18 -24.37 38.16
N ARG A 29 -12.98 -24.94 38.15
CA ARG A 29 -11.82 -24.24 37.62
C ARG A 29 -12.15 -23.95 36.16
N GLN A 30 -12.44 -22.68 35.87
CA GLN A 30 -12.34 -22.19 34.51
C GLN A 30 -10.89 -22.45 34.09
N ALA A 31 -10.70 -23.46 33.26
CA ALA A 31 -9.47 -23.60 32.51
C ALA A 31 -9.48 -22.46 31.49
N ALA A 32 -8.89 -21.33 31.88
CA ALA A 32 -8.39 -20.38 30.91
C ALA A 32 -7.33 -21.14 30.10
N ALA A 33 -7.58 -21.29 28.81
CA ALA A 33 -6.56 -21.75 27.88
C ALA A 33 -5.70 -20.53 27.57
N ASP A 34 -4.62 -20.34 28.31
CA ASP A 34 -3.69 -19.22 28.16
C ASP A 34 -2.78 -19.34 26.91
N ASP A 35 -3.21 -20.08 25.88
CA ASP A 35 -2.49 -20.25 24.61
C ASP A 35 -2.93 -19.20 23.57
N ILE A 36 -2.84 -17.93 23.97
CA ILE A 36 -2.97 -16.75 23.10
C ILE A 36 -1.64 -16.03 22.89
N ASP A 37 -0.61 -16.36 23.68
CA ASP A 37 0.73 -15.78 23.62
C ASP A 37 1.40 -15.97 22.23
N ILE A 38 1.05 -17.03 21.50
CA ILE A 38 1.52 -17.28 20.13
C ILE A 38 0.90 -16.33 19.09
N TYR A 39 -0.23 -15.69 19.42
CA TYR A 39 -0.90 -14.68 18.58
C TYR A 39 -0.63 -13.24 19.05
N ALA A 40 -0.19 -13.05 20.30
CA ALA A 40 0.20 -11.75 20.87
C ALA A 40 1.63 -11.28 20.46
N GLY A 41 2.23 -11.92 19.45
CA GLY A 41 3.61 -11.65 19.00
C GLY A 41 3.81 -10.25 18.41
N LEU A 42 4.42 -9.35 19.21
CA LEU A 42 5.06 -8.09 18.80
C LEU A 42 4.21 -7.03 18.05
N SER A 43 2.89 -7.18 17.94
CA SER A 43 2.03 -6.16 17.30
C SER A 43 0.67 -5.93 17.97
N ALA A 44 0.58 -6.12 19.28
CA ALA A 44 -0.60 -5.78 20.10
C ALA A 44 -0.74 -4.26 20.41
N GLY A 45 -0.12 -3.38 19.62
CA GLY A 45 -0.17 -1.94 19.85
C GLY A 45 0.22 -1.13 18.62
N ASN A 46 -0.69 -0.26 18.18
CA ASN A 46 -0.55 0.74 17.11
C ASN A 46 0.42 0.37 15.97
N SER A 47 -0.12 -0.25 14.92
CA SER A 47 0.56 -0.30 13.63
C SER A 47 1.06 1.07 13.21
N ASP A 48 2.34 1.13 12.83
CA ASP A 48 2.95 2.31 12.23
C ASP A 48 2.21 2.68 10.94
N ALA A 49 1.62 3.88 10.91
CA ALA A 49 0.96 4.38 9.73
C ALA A 49 1.91 4.35 8.50
N PRO A 50 1.46 3.80 7.36
CA PRO A 50 2.25 3.61 6.15
C PRO A 50 2.63 4.94 5.50
N ASN A 51 3.69 4.89 4.69
CA ASN A 51 4.16 6.00 3.87
C ASN A 51 3.68 5.80 2.43
N ILE A 52 2.86 6.71 1.91
CA ILE A 52 2.27 6.62 0.57
C ILE A 52 2.69 7.85 -0.24
N ILE A 53 3.34 7.64 -1.39
CA ILE A 53 3.65 8.69 -2.35
C ILE A 53 2.82 8.48 -3.61
N PHE A 54 2.08 9.49 -4.01
CA PHE A 54 1.51 9.59 -5.35
C PHE A 54 2.58 10.12 -6.31
N LEU A 55 2.83 9.45 -7.43
CA LEU A 55 3.57 10.00 -8.56
C LEU A 55 2.59 10.16 -9.72
N ILE A 56 2.41 11.38 -10.22
CA ILE A 56 1.46 11.66 -11.31
C ILE A 56 2.23 12.03 -12.58
N ASP A 57 1.85 11.39 -13.69
CA ASP A 57 2.35 11.66 -15.03
C ASP A 57 1.67 12.89 -15.66
N ASN A 58 2.15 14.07 -15.28
CA ASN A 58 1.75 15.37 -15.80
C ASN A 58 2.31 15.69 -17.22
N SER A 59 2.42 14.67 -18.09
CA SER A 59 2.83 14.81 -19.49
C SER A 59 1.82 15.61 -20.35
N PRO A 60 2.18 16.06 -21.57
CA PRO A 60 1.39 17.05 -22.31
C PRO A 60 -0.09 16.71 -22.57
N ASN A 61 -0.44 15.42 -22.61
CA ASN A 61 -1.81 14.94 -22.87
C ASN A 61 -2.70 14.89 -21.61
N TRP A 62 -2.15 15.19 -20.42
CA TRP A 62 -2.82 15.09 -19.11
C TRP A 62 -4.10 15.95 -18.99
N SER A 63 -4.23 16.98 -19.82
CA SER A 63 -5.41 17.86 -19.90
C SER A 63 -6.15 17.81 -21.24
N ARG A 64 -5.98 16.72 -22.01
CA ARG A 64 -6.46 16.66 -23.41
C ARG A 64 -7.93 16.25 -23.51
N ASN A 65 -8.81 17.19 -23.88
CA ASN A 65 -10.26 16.97 -24.05
C ASN A 65 -10.65 15.79 -24.95
N SER A 66 -9.80 15.36 -25.90
CA SER A 66 -10.06 14.18 -26.75
C SER A 66 -9.85 12.84 -26.02
N GLN A 67 -9.55 12.88 -24.73
CA GLN A 67 -9.71 11.73 -23.84
C GLN A 67 -11.18 11.49 -23.47
N HIS A 68 -12.07 12.47 -23.63
CA HIS A 68 -13.53 12.33 -23.42
C HIS A 68 -13.97 11.92 -22.00
N TRP A 69 -13.20 12.28 -20.96
CA TRP A 69 -13.54 11.94 -19.58
C TRP A 69 -14.97 12.41 -19.22
N PRO A 70 -15.78 11.57 -18.54
CA PRO A 70 -17.19 11.86 -18.31
C PRO A 70 -17.43 12.93 -17.23
N ASP A 71 -16.38 13.33 -16.50
CA ASP A 71 -16.41 14.20 -15.34
C ASP A 71 -15.34 15.31 -15.44
N ASN A 72 -15.27 16.18 -14.42
CA ASN A 72 -14.23 17.22 -14.27
C ASN A 72 -13.98 18.10 -15.51
N GLY A 73 -15.03 18.37 -16.30
CA GLY A 73 -14.96 19.18 -17.51
C GLY A 73 -14.29 18.49 -18.71
N GLY A 74 -14.18 17.15 -18.70
CA GLY A 74 -13.51 16.38 -19.77
C GLY A 74 -12.00 16.27 -19.61
N ASN A 75 -11.48 16.57 -18.42
CA ASN A 75 -10.05 16.67 -18.14
C ASN A 75 -9.58 15.56 -17.18
N GLN A 76 -8.72 14.69 -17.71
CA GLN A 76 -8.10 13.58 -17.00
C GLN A 76 -7.42 13.99 -15.69
N GLY A 77 -6.43 14.89 -15.74
CA GLY A 77 -5.69 15.26 -14.53
C GLY A 77 -6.54 16.00 -13.50
N ALA A 78 -7.60 16.70 -13.93
CA ALA A 78 -8.54 17.30 -12.98
C ALA A 78 -9.30 16.19 -12.21
N ALA A 79 -9.73 15.13 -12.88
CA ALA A 79 -10.36 13.96 -12.26
C ALA A 79 -9.39 13.19 -11.33
N GLU A 80 -8.13 13.03 -11.72
CA GLU A 80 -7.09 12.41 -10.89
C GLU A 80 -6.88 13.21 -9.58
N LEU A 81 -6.71 14.53 -9.67
CA LEU A 81 -6.51 15.41 -8.52
C LEU A 81 -7.76 15.49 -7.62
N ALA A 82 -8.96 15.51 -8.21
CA ALA A 82 -10.23 15.47 -7.49
C ALA A 82 -10.41 14.17 -6.71
N ALA A 83 -10.13 13.02 -7.34
CA ALA A 83 -10.21 11.72 -6.70
C ALA A 83 -9.21 11.59 -5.52
N ILE A 84 -7.94 11.98 -5.69
CA ILE A 84 -6.97 11.99 -4.57
C ILE A 84 -7.48 12.89 -3.43
N SER A 85 -7.98 14.09 -3.74
CA SER A 85 -8.53 15.05 -2.77
C SER A 85 -9.74 14.51 -1.99
N ALA A 86 -10.57 13.68 -2.64
CA ALA A 86 -11.67 12.96 -2.01
C ALA A 86 -11.13 11.87 -1.06
N GLU A 87 -10.26 10.99 -1.55
CA GLU A 87 -9.73 9.82 -0.82
C GLU A 87 -8.88 10.19 0.41
N LEU A 88 -8.16 11.32 0.37
CA LEU A 88 -7.52 11.91 1.55
C LEU A 88 -8.49 12.15 2.72
N SER A 89 -9.78 12.30 2.44
CA SER A 89 -10.82 12.49 3.45
C SER A 89 -11.15 11.20 4.21
N LEU A 90 -10.87 10.02 3.64
CA LEU A 90 -11.08 8.72 4.28
C LEU A 90 -10.00 8.42 5.35
N ILE A 91 -8.79 8.98 5.21
CA ILE A 91 -7.69 8.79 6.16
C ILE A 91 -8.05 9.42 7.51
N ASN A 92 -8.02 8.63 8.58
CA ASN A 92 -8.44 9.04 9.92
C ASN A 92 -7.69 8.23 10.99
N SER A 93 -7.97 8.43 12.28
CA SER A 93 -7.26 7.74 13.38
C SER A 93 -7.39 6.21 13.36
N SER A 94 -8.45 5.65 12.76
CA SER A 94 -8.62 4.19 12.58
C SER A 94 -7.96 3.62 11.33
N MET A 95 -7.55 4.48 10.38
CA MET A 95 -6.78 4.12 9.19
C MET A 95 -5.79 5.26 8.91
N PRO A 96 -4.75 5.42 9.76
CA PRO A 96 -3.80 6.51 9.60
C PRO A 96 -2.89 6.24 8.40
N ALA A 97 -2.40 7.30 7.74
CA ALA A 97 -1.39 7.19 6.68
C ALA A 97 -0.62 8.52 6.54
N ASN A 98 0.67 8.41 6.22
CA ASN A 98 1.49 9.55 5.80
C ASN A 98 1.39 9.65 4.27
N VAL A 99 0.94 10.77 3.72
CA VAL A 99 0.75 10.93 2.27
C VAL A 99 1.55 12.10 1.72
N GLY A 100 2.21 11.87 0.59
CA GLY A 100 2.93 12.89 -0.19
C GLY A 100 2.64 12.79 -1.69
N LEU A 101 3.15 13.77 -2.43
CA LEU A 101 2.94 13.96 -3.86
C LEU A 101 4.28 14.24 -4.55
N ALA A 102 4.52 13.53 -5.64
CA ALA A 102 5.59 13.71 -6.60
C ALA A 102 4.99 13.96 -7.99
N LEU A 103 5.66 14.77 -8.80
CA LEU A 103 5.29 15.07 -10.19
C LEU A 103 6.51 14.90 -11.08
N LEU A 104 6.31 14.62 -12.36
CA LEU A 104 7.38 14.72 -13.33
C LEU A 104 7.72 16.20 -13.59
N SER A 105 8.97 16.45 -13.98
CA SER A 105 9.49 17.78 -14.31
C SER A 105 10.36 17.71 -15.56
N SER A 106 10.31 18.74 -16.39
CA SER A 106 11.31 18.93 -17.44
C SER A 106 12.68 19.18 -16.83
N TYR A 107 13.72 18.58 -17.39
CA TYR A 107 15.11 18.85 -17.01
C TYR A 107 15.88 19.46 -18.19
N SER A 108 16.58 20.56 -17.96
CA SER A 108 17.28 21.34 -19.00
C SER A 108 18.80 21.42 -18.83
N GLY A 109 19.37 20.67 -17.87
CA GLY A 109 20.81 20.58 -17.67
C GLY A 109 21.47 19.47 -18.49
N THR A 110 22.80 19.51 -18.58
CA THR A 110 23.61 18.44 -19.21
C THR A 110 24.18 17.44 -18.21
N THR A 111 24.11 17.73 -16.90
CA THR A 111 24.57 16.81 -15.85
C THR A 111 23.80 17.07 -14.55
N ALA A 112 23.02 16.09 -14.10
CA ALA A 112 22.37 16.08 -12.80
C ALA A 112 23.20 15.23 -11.83
N ASN A 113 23.83 15.87 -10.83
CA ASN A 113 24.58 15.19 -9.77
C ASN A 113 25.57 14.11 -10.29
N GLY A 114 26.29 14.42 -11.38
CA GLY A 114 27.29 13.55 -12.01
C GLY A 114 26.78 12.55 -13.06
N ALA A 115 25.47 12.44 -13.31
CA ALA A 115 24.93 11.63 -14.40
C ALA A 115 24.22 12.47 -15.46
N THR A 116 24.01 11.92 -16.66
CA THR A 116 23.25 12.57 -17.74
C THR A 116 21.79 12.09 -17.68
N PRO A 117 20.85 12.88 -17.11
CA PRO A 117 19.42 12.60 -17.27
C PRO A 117 18.98 12.73 -18.72
N GLY A 118 17.80 12.20 -19.05
CA GLY A 118 17.06 12.61 -20.23
C GLY A 118 16.62 14.08 -20.14
N SER A 119 15.73 14.50 -21.05
CA SER A 119 15.15 15.85 -21.01
C SER A 119 14.03 16.02 -19.97
N GLY A 120 13.95 15.11 -19.01
CA GLY A 120 12.92 14.96 -17.99
C GLY A 120 13.47 14.50 -16.65
N GLY A 121 12.56 14.31 -15.70
CA GLY A 121 12.87 14.03 -14.31
C GLY A 121 11.62 14.00 -13.44
N GLY A 122 11.81 14.05 -12.12
CA GLY A 122 10.74 14.25 -11.16
C GLY A 122 11.17 15.08 -9.96
N TYR A 123 10.20 15.44 -9.11
CA TYR A 123 10.45 16.11 -7.84
C TYR A 123 9.33 15.85 -6.84
N ILE A 124 9.64 16.00 -5.56
CA ILE A 124 8.66 15.94 -4.47
C ILE A 124 7.95 17.31 -4.35
N ARG A 125 6.69 17.35 -4.75
CA ARG A 125 5.79 18.51 -4.68
C ARG A 125 5.19 18.69 -3.28
N PHE A 126 5.04 17.59 -2.53
CA PHE A 126 4.64 17.60 -1.13
C PHE A 126 5.21 16.37 -0.42
N ALA A 127 6.03 16.54 0.61
CA ALA A 127 6.57 15.44 1.41
C ALA A 127 5.45 14.62 2.07
N ALA A 128 5.73 13.34 2.33
CA ALA A 128 4.83 12.49 3.08
C ALA A 128 4.67 13.02 4.52
N ARG A 129 3.45 13.46 4.85
CA ARG A 129 3.07 13.96 6.17
C ARG A 129 1.84 13.21 6.66
N ASP A 130 1.71 13.09 7.98
CA ASP A 130 0.56 12.44 8.63
C ASP A 130 -0.75 13.13 8.25
N MET A 131 -1.63 12.42 7.53
CA MET A 131 -2.92 12.92 7.07
C MET A 131 -4.03 12.82 8.12
N THR A 132 -3.77 12.25 9.30
CA THR A 132 -4.68 12.41 10.46
C THR A 132 -4.66 13.84 11.00
N VAL A 133 -3.55 14.56 10.79
CA VAL A 133 -3.42 15.98 11.12
C VAL A 133 -4.14 16.84 10.08
N ALA A 134 -5.22 17.51 10.52
CA ALA A 134 -6.09 18.31 9.64
C ALA A 134 -5.34 19.41 8.87
N ALA A 135 -4.30 20.03 9.45
CA ALA A 135 -3.48 21.03 8.77
C ALA A 135 -2.72 20.45 7.56
N ASN A 136 -2.06 19.29 7.73
CA ASN A 136 -1.35 18.60 6.66
C ASN A 136 -2.31 18.21 5.52
N LYS A 137 -3.47 17.65 5.87
CA LYS A 137 -4.52 17.27 4.92
C LYS A 137 -5.04 18.49 4.14
N THR A 138 -5.28 19.60 4.82
CA THR A 138 -5.75 20.85 4.19
C THR A 138 -4.70 21.42 3.24
N ALA A 139 -3.43 21.45 3.66
CA ALA A 139 -2.32 21.90 2.83
C ALA A 139 -2.20 21.07 1.54
N LEU A 140 -2.22 19.73 1.62
CA LEU A 140 -2.15 18.87 0.44
C LEU A 140 -3.37 19.05 -0.48
N LYS A 141 -4.60 19.12 0.07
CA LYS A 141 -5.80 19.39 -0.74
C LYS A 141 -5.77 20.75 -1.45
N ASN A 142 -5.19 21.77 -0.82
CA ASN A 142 -4.99 23.08 -1.43
C ASN A 142 -3.91 23.06 -2.52
N VAL A 143 -2.84 22.27 -2.36
CA VAL A 143 -1.85 22.04 -3.42
C VAL A 143 -2.50 21.35 -4.64
N LEU A 144 -3.27 20.28 -4.42
CA LEU A 144 -4.00 19.58 -5.49
C LEU A 144 -4.99 20.51 -6.22
N SER A 145 -5.75 21.32 -5.48
CA SER A 145 -6.66 22.33 -6.04
C SER A 145 -5.93 23.42 -6.84
N GLY A 146 -4.77 23.86 -6.37
CA GLY A 146 -3.90 24.80 -7.07
C GLY A 146 -3.40 24.25 -8.41
N ILE A 147 -2.94 23.00 -8.41
CA ILE A 147 -2.52 22.29 -9.64
C ILE A 147 -3.71 22.16 -10.60
N SER A 148 -4.88 21.71 -10.12
CA SER A 148 -6.09 21.55 -10.95
C SER A 148 -6.55 22.87 -11.57
N SER A 149 -6.43 23.98 -10.83
CA SER A 149 -6.76 25.34 -11.32
C SER A 149 -5.77 25.83 -12.39
N ASN A 150 -4.56 25.27 -12.43
CA ASN A 150 -3.46 25.67 -13.30
C ASN A 150 -3.01 24.53 -14.24
N ILE A 151 -3.85 23.52 -14.48
CA ILE A 151 -3.50 22.25 -15.14
C ILE A 151 -2.98 22.38 -16.60
N ASN A 152 -3.24 23.51 -17.24
CA ASN A 152 -2.71 23.83 -18.57
C ASN A 152 -1.43 24.70 -18.56
N SER A 153 -0.98 25.13 -17.38
CA SER A 153 0.23 25.92 -17.21
C SER A 153 1.48 25.07 -17.45
N SER A 154 2.50 25.64 -18.10
CA SER A 154 3.82 25.04 -18.26
C SER A 154 4.56 24.79 -16.95
N ASN A 155 4.04 25.34 -15.83
CA ASN A 155 4.54 25.09 -14.48
C ASN A 155 4.03 23.78 -13.88
N GLU A 156 2.85 23.33 -14.30
CA GLU A 156 2.18 22.14 -13.74
C GLU A 156 2.16 20.97 -14.73
N LYS A 157 2.24 21.25 -16.04
CA LYS A 157 2.25 20.26 -17.12
C LYS A 157 3.52 20.36 -17.95
N LEU A 158 4.09 19.21 -18.29
CA LEU A 158 5.25 19.13 -19.19
C LEU A 158 4.91 19.67 -20.58
N THR A 159 5.88 20.34 -21.20
CA THR A 159 5.71 21.02 -22.50
C THR A 159 5.78 20.09 -23.71
N GLY A 160 6.44 18.94 -23.60
CA GLY A 160 6.58 17.95 -24.67
C GLY A 160 6.84 16.53 -24.16
N MET A 161 6.49 15.52 -24.95
CA MET A 161 6.69 14.10 -24.60
C MET A 161 8.18 13.73 -24.44
N SER A 162 9.09 14.47 -25.08
CA SER A 162 10.53 14.31 -24.87
C SER A 162 10.94 14.49 -23.40
N SER A 163 10.29 15.43 -22.70
CA SER A 163 10.50 15.69 -21.27
C SER A 163 9.78 14.71 -20.35
N LYS A 164 9.05 13.73 -20.88
CA LYS A 164 8.48 12.65 -20.06
C LYS A 164 9.56 11.60 -19.81
N ASP A 165 10.10 11.61 -18.59
CA ASP A 165 11.05 10.62 -18.09
C ASP A 165 10.52 10.01 -16.78
N GLU A 166 9.68 8.99 -16.91
CA GLU A 166 9.04 8.35 -15.75
C GLU A 166 10.04 7.53 -14.93
N ALA A 167 11.06 6.95 -15.58
CA ALA A 167 12.17 6.24 -14.94
C ALA A 167 12.99 7.16 -14.02
N ALA A 168 13.32 8.38 -14.48
CA ALA A 168 13.91 9.38 -13.61
C ALA A 168 12.96 9.82 -12.47
N GLY A 169 11.65 9.83 -12.71
CA GLY A 169 10.62 10.03 -11.68
C GLY A 169 10.64 8.95 -10.59
N PHE A 170 10.66 7.66 -10.96
CA PHE A 170 10.84 6.54 -10.03
C PHE A 170 12.14 6.64 -9.24
N TYR A 171 13.25 6.99 -9.91
CA TYR A 171 14.54 7.19 -9.28
C TYR A 171 14.53 8.35 -8.26
N GLU A 172 13.84 9.45 -8.56
CA GLU A 172 13.67 10.57 -7.62
C GLU A 172 12.85 10.17 -6.39
N VAL A 173 11.76 9.42 -6.57
CA VAL A 173 10.95 8.89 -5.45
C VAL A 173 11.74 7.89 -4.62
N TRP A 174 12.53 7.01 -5.25
CA TRP A 174 13.44 6.11 -4.53
C TRP A 174 14.51 6.86 -3.73
N LYS A 175 15.09 7.93 -4.30
CA LYS A 175 16.00 8.83 -3.58
C LYS A 175 15.33 9.52 -2.40
N TYR A 176 14.06 9.93 -2.54
CA TYR A 176 13.29 10.50 -1.44
C TYR A 176 13.09 9.50 -0.30
N PHE A 177 12.61 8.29 -0.58
CA PHE A 177 12.53 7.22 0.42
C PHE A 177 13.89 6.84 1.00
N SER A 178 14.97 6.95 0.23
CA SER A 178 16.34 6.67 0.67
C SER A 178 17.06 7.86 1.34
N GLY A 179 16.40 9.01 1.53
CA GLY A 179 16.98 10.19 2.17
C GLY A 179 18.24 10.74 1.46
N LEU A 180 18.36 10.51 0.15
CA LEU A 180 19.55 10.87 -0.64
C LEU A 180 19.46 12.30 -1.18
N ALA A 181 20.57 12.82 -1.68
CA ALA A 181 20.57 14.06 -2.46
C ALA A 181 19.68 13.89 -3.71
N PRO A 182 18.86 14.90 -4.08
CA PRO A 182 18.07 14.89 -5.31
C PRO A 182 18.87 14.53 -6.58
N PHE A 183 18.17 14.08 -7.61
CA PHE A 183 18.72 13.83 -8.93
C PHE A 183 18.35 14.97 -9.88
N SER A 184 17.16 14.88 -10.46
CA SER A 184 16.56 15.83 -11.39
C SER A 184 15.70 16.87 -10.67
N GLY A 185 15.20 16.52 -9.49
CA GLY A 185 14.66 17.44 -8.51
C GLY A 185 15.72 18.43 -8.02
N VAL A 186 15.28 19.44 -7.28
CA VAL A 186 16.12 20.62 -7.10
C VAL A 186 17.34 20.35 -6.20
N TYR A 187 18.52 20.75 -6.67
CA TYR A 187 19.82 20.51 -6.03
C TYR A 187 20.57 21.81 -5.71
N GLY A 188 21.33 21.83 -4.62
CA GLY A 188 22.07 23.01 -4.17
C GLY A 188 21.15 24.15 -3.66
N SER A 189 21.73 25.18 -3.03
CA SER A 189 20.99 26.14 -2.20
C SER A 189 19.87 26.95 -2.89
N GLY A 190 19.82 27.00 -4.23
CA GLY A 190 18.86 27.81 -5.00
C GLY A 190 17.48 27.16 -5.22
N TYR A 191 16.89 26.52 -4.21
CA TYR A 191 15.80 25.55 -4.43
C TYR A 191 14.57 26.11 -5.17
N ALA A 192 13.98 27.19 -4.66
CA ALA A 192 12.78 27.79 -5.27
C ALA A 192 13.03 28.44 -6.64
N ALA A 193 14.30 28.68 -7.02
CA ALA A 193 14.64 29.30 -8.30
C ALA A 193 14.73 28.28 -9.46
N GLN A 194 15.03 27.01 -9.17
CA GLN A 194 15.05 25.95 -10.19
C GLN A 194 13.68 25.28 -10.34
N ASN A 195 12.91 25.15 -9.25
CA ASN A 195 11.51 24.78 -9.30
C ASN A 195 10.74 25.52 -8.19
N GLY A 196 9.90 26.47 -8.60
CA GLY A 196 9.11 27.30 -7.67
C GLY A 196 8.10 26.54 -6.83
N TYR A 197 7.89 25.25 -7.07
CA TYR A 197 6.90 24.41 -6.40
C TYR A 197 7.51 23.27 -5.56
N VAL A 198 8.84 23.19 -5.42
CA VAL A 198 9.47 22.18 -4.58
C VAL A 198 9.12 22.38 -3.10
N ASP A 199 8.86 21.28 -2.38
CA ASP A 199 8.49 21.32 -0.96
C ASP A 199 9.72 21.50 -0.05
N VAL A 200 10.10 22.76 0.15
CA VAL A 200 11.25 23.18 0.95
C VAL A 200 10.86 24.30 1.91
N ALA A 201 11.55 24.39 3.05
CA ALA A 201 11.35 25.45 4.03
C ALA A 201 11.49 26.84 3.40
N GLY A 202 10.55 27.75 3.71
CA GLY A 202 10.60 29.14 3.25
C GLY A 202 10.27 29.38 1.77
N ASN A 203 9.80 28.37 1.02
CA ASN A 203 9.30 28.60 -0.33
C ASN A 203 8.01 29.48 -0.28
N PRO A 204 8.01 30.69 -0.87
CA PRO A 204 6.88 31.63 -0.75
C PRO A 204 5.71 31.31 -1.69
N ASN A 205 5.84 30.31 -2.57
CA ASN A 205 4.79 29.96 -3.52
C ASN A 205 3.56 29.38 -2.81
N THR A 206 2.40 29.98 -3.04
CA THR A 206 1.10 29.63 -2.44
C THR A 206 0.81 28.13 -2.46
N TYR A 207 1.13 27.41 -3.54
CA TYR A 207 0.78 25.99 -3.72
C TYR A 207 1.94 25.04 -3.37
N THR A 208 2.57 25.30 -2.22
CA THR A 208 3.64 24.49 -1.61
C THR A 208 3.38 24.28 -0.12
N GLY A 209 4.08 23.34 0.54
CA GLY A 209 3.93 23.14 1.98
C GLY A 209 4.17 24.41 2.79
N ALA A 210 5.24 25.15 2.49
CA ALA A 210 5.56 26.42 3.15
C ALA A 210 4.51 27.51 2.87
N GLY A 211 4.05 27.67 1.62
CA GLY A 211 2.98 28.60 1.26
C GLY A 211 1.62 28.27 1.88
N GLN A 212 1.41 27.01 2.26
CA GLN A 212 0.25 26.53 3.03
C GLN A 212 0.47 26.54 4.56
N GLY A 213 1.52 27.24 5.04
CA GLY A 213 1.76 27.46 6.47
C GLY A 213 2.44 26.31 7.20
N MET A 214 2.96 25.29 6.51
CA MET A 214 3.78 24.26 7.15
C MET A 214 5.10 24.87 7.63
N THR A 215 5.54 24.49 8.83
CA THR A 215 6.81 24.93 9.44
C THR A 215 7.84 23.80 9.56
N SER A 216 7.46 22.57 9.25
CA SER A 216 8.30 21.37 9.36
C SER A 216 7.85 20.25 8.40
N GLY A 217 8.60 19.15 8.38
CA GLY A 217 8.29 17.98 7.55
C GLY A 217 8.44 18.23 6.04
N PHE A 218 9.30 19.17 5.64
CA PHE A 218 9.59 19.46 4.22
C PHE A 218 10.33 18.31 3.54
N ALA A 219 10.22 18.22 2.21
CA ALA A 219 10.85 17.16 1.44
C ALA A 219 12.37 17.29 1.46
N ILE A 220 12.89 18.52 1.36
CA ILE A 220 14.33 18.79 1.30
C ILE A 220 14.76 19.60 2.53
N VAL A 221 15.82 19.15 3.20
CA VAL A 221 16.54 19.87 4.25
C VAL A 221 18.05 19.70 4.00
N ASN A 222 18.81 20.79 4.07
CA ASN A 222 20.26 20.79 3.84
C ASN A 222 20.75 20.14 2.52
N GLY A 223 19.89 20.06 1.51
CA GLY A 223 20.20 19.51 0.18
C GLY A 223 20.11 18.01 0.04
N THR A 224 19.59 17.32 1.05
CA THR A 224 19.17 15.93 0.97
C THR A 224 17.67 15.83 1.16
N TYR A 225 17.07 14.78 0.59
CA TYR A 225 15.69 14.44 0.93
C TYR A 225 15.57 13.98 2.39
N VAL A 226 14.46 14.35 3.03
CA VAL A 226 14.06 13.83 4.34
C VAL A 226 13.18 12.62 4.11
N SER A 227 13.74 11.43 4.32
CA SER A 227 12.98 10.18 4.18
C SER A 227 11.82 10.12 5.19
N PRO A 228 10.63 9.64 4.78
CA PRO A 228 9.54 9.33 5.70
C PRO A 228 9.72 7.99 6.42
N ILE A 229 10.77 7.23 6.10
CA ILE A 229 11.12 5.97 6.75
C ILE A 229 12.01 6.29 7.95
N THR A 230 11.60 5.88 9.16
CA THR A 230 12.31 6.18 10.40
C THR A 230 12.52 4.92 11.24
N SER A 231 13.63 4.85 11.97
CA SER A 231 13.93 3.73 12.88
C SER A 231 12.99 3.69 14.10
N THR A 232 12.30 4.80 14.37
CA THR A 232 11.25 4.92 15.39
C THR A 232 9.92 4.30 14.96
N ARG A 233 9.76 3.95 13.67
CA ARG A 233 8.55 3.39 13.08
C ARG A 233 8.88 2.19 12.18
N PRO A 234 9.49 1.12 12.74
CA PRO A 234 10.06 0.02 11.96
C PRO A 234 9.02 -0.80 11.19
N CYS A 235 7.73 -0.69 11.53
CA CYS A 235 6.66 -1.37 10.82
C CYS A 235 6.06 -0.53 9.68
N ALA A 236 6.45 0.74 9.52
CA ALA A 236 5.93 1.64 8.50
C ALA A 236 6.32 1.15 7.09
N ARG A 237 5.37 0.52 6.39
CA ARG A 237 5.54 0.09 4.99
C ARG A 237 5.47 1.29 4.04
N SER A 238 6.21 1.20 2.94
CA SER A 238 6.32 2.26 1.93
C SER A 238 5.65 1.85 0.63
N TYR A 239 4.85 2.76 0.07
CA TYR A 239 4.04 2.54 -1.11
C TYR A 239 4.20 3.69 -2.09
N LEU A 240 4.27 3.33 -3.37
CA LEU A 240 4.16 4.24 -4.50
C LEU A 240 2.85 3.95 -5.21
N ILE A 241 2.04 4.98 -5.45
CA ILE A 241 0.88 4.92 -6.32
C ILE A 241 1.21 5.76 -7.55
N TYR A 242 1.58 5.09 -8.65
CA TYR A 242 1.85 5.75 -9.91
C TYR A 242 0.55 5.90 -10.71
N ILE A 243 0.22 7.13 -11.09
CA ILE A 243 -0.89 7.45 -11.97
C ILE A 243 -0.30 7.82 -13.34
N ALA A 244 -0.46 6.89 -14.28
CA ALA A 244 0.18 6.92 -15.59
C ALA A 244 -0.76 7.53 -16.64
N ASN A 245 -0.29 8.50 -17.42
CA ASN A 245 -1.09 9.14 -18.47
C ASN A 245 -0.89 8.40 -19.79
N ASN A 246 -1.81 7.50 -20.13
CA ASN A 246 -1.69 6.62 -21.30
C ASN A 246 -2.23 7.27 -22.60
N ALA A 247 -2.87 8.43 -22.50
CA ALA A 247 -3.44 9.19 -23.62
C ALA A 247 -2.43 9.43 -24.77
N ASN A 248 -2.50 8.67 -25.86
CA ASN A 248 -1.53 8.68 -26.98
C ASN A 248 -0.06 8.69 -26.51
N ASN A 249 0.24 7.96 -25.43
CA ASN A 249 1.56 7.93 -24.83
C ASN A 249 2.56 7.23 -25.77
N THR A 250 3.75 7.80 -25.95
CA THR A 250 4.80 7.30 -26.86
C THR A 250 5.97 6.63 -26.12
N GLY A 251 5.82 6.38 -24.83
CA GLY A 251 6.86 5.89 -23.93
C GLY A 251 7.63 6.99 -23.21
N SER A 252 8.50 6.54 -22.32
CA SER A 252 9.44 7.38 -21.57
C SER A 252 10.72 7.62 -22.38
N SER A 253 11.37 8.77 -22.17
CA SER A 253 12.76 8.98 -22.63
C SER A 253 13.81 8.35 -21.70
N GLY A 254 13.36 7.70 -20.62
CA GLY A 254 14.20 7.12 -19.59
C GLY A 254 15.08 5.95 -20.04
N GLN A 255 16.22 5.77 -19.38
CA GLN A 255 17.17 4.68 -19.65
C GLN A 255 17.60 3.94 -18.38
N ALA A 256 18.24 2.78 -18.55
CA ALA A 256 18.97 2.06 -17.50
C ALA A 256 20.08 2.88 -16.79
N ALA A 257 20.40 4.08 -17.30
CA ALA A 257 21.57 4.86 -16.93
C ALA A 257 21.50 5.56 -15.56
N TYR A 258 20.35 5.57 -14.86
CA TYR A 258 20.26 6.14 -13.51
C TYR A 258 20.93 5.22 -12.47
N GLN A 259 22.26 5.38 -12.37
CA GLN A 259 23.23 4.55 -11.63
C GLN A 259 23.24 3.06 -12.01
N PRO A 260 24.35 2.56 -12.61
CA PRO A 260 24.55 1.14 -12.94
C PRO A 260 24.52 0.13 -11.78
N ALA A 261 24.41 0.59 -10.53
CA ALA A 261 24.27 -0.25 -9.33
C ALA A 261 22.83 -0.30 -8.77
N VAL A 262 21.94 0.56 -9.27
CA VAL A 262 20.58 0.75 -8.75
C VAL A 262 19.60 -0.02 -9.67
N ALA A 263 19.42 0.42 -10.92
CA ALA A 263 18.43 -0.19 -11.82
C ALA A 263 18.91 -1.41 -12.62
N ASN A 264 20.14 -1.90 -12.41
CA ASN A 264 20.65 -3.08 -13.12
C ASN A 264 20.03 -4.38 -12.57
N VAL A 265 18.77 -4.61 -12.92
CA VAL A 265 18.17 -5.92 -12.85
C VAL A 265 18.89 -6.78 -13.91
N ALA A 266 19.76 -7.68 -13.45
CA ALA A 266 20.53 -8.57 -14.33
C ALA A 266 19.99 -10.01 -14.22
N PRO A 267 19.50 -10.63 -15.31
CA PRO A 267 19.23 -10.03 -16.62
C PRO A 267 18.06 -9.03 -16.58
N PRO A 268 17.99 -8.09 -17.55
CA PRO A 268 16.82 -7.24 -17.76
C PRO A 268 15.55 -8.08 -17.96
N LEU A 269 14.38 -7.49 -17.71
CA LEU A 269 13.13 -8.15 -18.02
C LEU A 269 12.95 -8.27 -19.53
N VAL A 270 12.06 -9.16 -19.94
CA VAL A 270 11.71 -9.30 -21.35
C VAL A 270 10.86 -8.10 -21.74
N ALA A 271 11.40 -7.24 -22.59
CA ALA A 271 10.72 -6.06 -23.13
C ALA A 271 9.28 -6.39 -23.56
N THR A 272 8.33 -5.60 -23.06
CA THR A 272 6.91 -5.88 -23.27
C THR A 272 6.48 -5.56 -24.70
N VAL A 273 5.58 -6.38 -25.27
CA VAL A 273 5.17 -6.23 -26.69
C VAL A 273 4.48 -4.89 -26.92
N GLY A 274 5.10 -4.09 -27.80
CA GLY A 274 4.57 -2.82 -28.31
C GLY A 274 5.23 -1.58 -27.71
N LEU A 275 5.71 -1.65 -26.47
CA LEU A 275 6.47 -0.57 -25.82
C LEU A 275 7.21 -1.10 -24.59
N ASP A 276 8.45 -0.65 -24.40
CA ASP A 276 9.26 -0.85 -23.20
C ASP A 276 9.64 0.54 -22.66
N THR A 277 9.38 0.77 -21.37
CA THR A 277 9.68 2.04 -20.70
C THR A 277 10.55 1.90 -19.46
N TRP A 278 11.07 0.69 -19.18
CA TRP A 278 11.86 0.36 -17.98
C TRP A 278 11.11 0.53 -16.64
N THR A 279 9.80 0.79 -16.67
CA THR A 279 8.99 0.95 -15.45
C THR A 279 8.91 -0.35 -14.64
N ASP A 280 8.94 -1.50 -15.32
CA ASP A 280 8.99 -2.82 -14.70
C ASP A 280 10.34 -3.12 -14.03
N GLU A 281 11.47 -2.71 -14.60
CA GLU A 281 12.77 -2.74 -13.92
C GLU A 281 12.79 -1.87 -12.65
N TRP A 282 12.30 -0.64 -12.74
CA TRP A 282 12.28 0.29 -11.61
C TRP A 282 11.42 -0.19 -10.46
N THR A 283 10.20 -0.64 -10.75
CA THR A 283 9.29 -1.19 -9.75
C THR A 283 9.82 -2.48 -9.14
N LYS A 284 10.42 -3.38 -9.93
CA LYS A 284 11.13 -4.57 -9.45
C LYS A 284 12.29 -4.24 -8.52
N PHE A 285 13.09 -3.24 -8.87
CA PHE A 285 14.20 -2.78 -8.05
C PHE A 285 13.69 -2.19 -6.72
N MET A 286 12.72 -1.28 -6.77
CA MET A 286 12.14 -0.64 -5.59
C MET A 286 11.47 -1.65 -4.64
N TYR A 287 10.87 -2.70 -5.18
CA TYR A 287 10.29 -3.81 -4.40
C TYR A 287 11.35 -4.71 -3.76
N ASN A 288 12.40 -5.11 -4.49
CA ASN A 288 13.42 -6.04 -3.99
C ASN A 288 14.49 -5.38 -3.10
N SER A 289 14.88 -4.16 -3.42
CA SER A 289 16.02 -3.47 -2.78
C SER A 289 15.60 -2.43 -1.74
N GLY A 290 14.33 -2.00 -1.76
CA GLY A 290 13.76 -1.03 -0.82
C GLY A 290 14.50 0.31 -0.80
N ALA A 291 14.43 0.99 0.34
CA ALA A 291 15.15 2.24 0.61
C ALA A 291 16.46 2.01 1.37
N VAL A 292 17.47 2.87 1.14
CA VAL A 292 18.83 2.75 1.73
C VAL A 292 18.94 3.31 3.15
N VAL A 293 17.99 4.14 3.58
CA VAL A 293 17.98 4.85 4.87
C VAL A 293 16.68 4.55 5.61
N PRO A 294 16.69 4.36 6.94
CA PRO A 294 17.84 4.40 7.86
C PRO A 294 18.80 3.22 7.70
N SER A 295 20.09 3.45 7.98
CA SER A 295 21.10 2.38 8.03
C SER A 295 20.74 1.34 9.11
N GLY A 296 20.82 0.07 8.74
CA GLY A 296 20.45 -1.04 9.63
C GLY A 296 18.96 -1.39 9.65
N ASN A 297 18.12 -0.75 8.82
CA ASN A 297 16.80 -1.29 8.50
C ASN A 297 16.93 -2.45 7.50
N ASN A 298 16.03 -3.43 7.57
CA ASN A 298 15.86 -4.41 6.51
C ASN A 298 15.11 -3.72 5.37
N ASN A 299 15.84 -3.01 4.48
CA ASN A 299 15.33 -2.14 3.40
C ASN A 299 13.91 -2.50 2.93
N GLY A 300 12.90 -1.91 3.55
CA GLY A 300 11.52 -2.36 3.35
C GLY A 300 11.11 -2.17 1.89
N SER A 301 10.56 -3.23 1.27
CA SER A 301 10.04 -3.19 -0.09
C SER A 301 9.16 -1.97 -0.31
N ILE A 302 9.48 -1.15 -1.32
CA ILE A 302 8.63 -0.06 -1.75
C ILE A 302 7.68 -0.65 -2.79
N VAL A 303 6.44 -0.91 -2.37
CA VAL A 303 5.45 -1.58 -3.21
C VAL A 303 4.82 -0.56 -4.16
N THR A 304 4.73 -0.90 -5.45
CA THR A 304 4.15 0.00 -6.46
C THR A 304 2.79 -0.47 -6.95
N TYR A 305 1.77 0.36 -6.75
CA TYR A 305 0.48 0.27 -7.41
C TYR A 305 0.46 1.17 -8.64
N ILE A 306 -0.25 0.75 -9.70
CA ILE A 306 -0.32 1.47 -10.96
C ILE A 306 -1.77 1.70 -11.35
N LEU A 307 -2.13 2.97 -11.55
CA LEU A 307 -3.37 3.41 -12.15
C LEU A 307 -3.06 3.84 -13.58
N ASP A 308 -3.49 3.03 -14.55
CA ASP A 308 -3.38 3.32 -15.97
C ASP A 308 -4.57 4.19 -16.39
N ALA A 309 -4.32 5.49 -16.53
CA ALA A 309 -5.33 6.51 -16.74
C ALA A 309 -5.53 6.83 -18.24
N TYR A 310 -6.67 6.39 -18.76
CA TYR A 310 -7.23 6.72 -20.07
C TYR A 310 -8.73 6.43 -20.12
N ASP A 311 -9.46 7.15 -20.95
CA ASP A 311 -10.83 6.77 -21.36
C ASP A 311 -10.92 6.55 -22.88
N ALA A 312 -10.17 7.32 -23.67
CA ALA A 312 -9.93 7.10 -25.09
C ALA A 312 -8.43 6.97 -25.40
N GLN A 313 -8.07 6.72 -26.67
CA GLN A 313 -6.69 6.87 -27.18
C GLN A 313 -5.60 6.10 -26.39
N GLN A 314 -5.93 4.92 -25.88
CA GLN A 314 -5.02 4.01 -25.19
C GLN A 314 -3.80 3.65 -26.07
N ASN A 315 -2.58 3.70 -25.53
CA ASN A 315 -1.46 2.93 -26.06
C ASN A 315 -1.45 1.54 -25.40
N VAL A 316 -1.82 0.51 -26.18
CA VAL A 316 -1.87 -0.87 -25.70
C VAL A 316 -0.50 -1.40 -25.25
N GLY A 317 0.58 -1.04 -25.94
CA GLY A 317 1.95 -1.42 -25.56
C GLY A 317 2.35 -0.83 -24.20
N TYR A 318 2.03 0.45 -23.96
CA TYR A 318 2.25 1.08 -22.66
C TYR A 318 1.42 0.41 -21.55
N SER A 319 0.14 0.15 -21.81
CA SER A 319 -0.75 -0.57 -20.89
C SER A 319 -0.18 -1.93 -20.47
N ASN A 320 0.41 -2.66 -21.42
CA ASN A 320 1.04 -3.95 -21.16
C ASN A 320 2.30 -3.80 -20.27
N SER A 321 3.17 -2.82 -20.54
CA SER A 321 4.37 -2.55 -19.73
C SER A 321 3.99 -2.12 -18.30
N LEU A 322 2.98 -1.25 -18.16
CA LEU A 322 2.39 -0.89 -16.86
C LEU A 322 1.83 -2.10 -16.11
N MET A 323 1.19 -3.04 -16.81
CA MET A 323 0.68 -4.27 -16.19
C MET A 323 1.83 -5.17 -15.70
N ASN A 324 2.93 -5.28 -16.46
CA ASN A 324 4.12 -6.01 -16.02
C ASN A 324 4.75 -5.34 -14.80
N ALA A 325 4.85 -4.00 -14.81
CA ALA A 325 5.44 -3.24 -13.71
C ALA A 325 4.64 -3.36 -12.40
N ALA A 326 3.31 -3.38 -12.45
CA ALA A 326 2.50 -3.61 -11.26
C ALA A 326 2.77 -5.00 -10.64
N ASN A 327 2.91 -6.03 -11.48
CA ASN A 327 3.25 -7.39 -11.04
C ASN A 327 4.66 -7.44 -10.41
N MET A 328 5.64 -6.79 -11.04
CA MET A 328 7.04 -6.77 -10.58
C MET A 328 7.25 -5.90 -9.33
N GLY A 329 6.46 -4.84 -9.17
CA GLY A 329 6.43 -3.95 -8.00
C GLY A 329 5.64 -4.48 -6.80
N GLY A 330 5.08 -5.70 -6.88
CA GLY A 330 4.33 -6.35 -5.80
C GLY A 330 2.96 -5.74 -5.48
N GLY A 331 2.45 -4.85 -6.32
CA GLY A 331 1.15 -4.17 -6.15
C GLY A 331 0.09 -4.69 -7.12
N LYS A 332 -0.78 -3.78 -7.59
CA LYS A 332 -1.83 -4.07 -8.57
C LYS A 332 -1.92 -2.99 -9.64
N TYR A 333 -2.31 -3.44 -10.83
CA TYR A 333 -2.69 -2.60 -11.97
C TYR A 333 -4.20 -2.33 -11.96
N PHE A 334 -4.59 -1.09 -12.23
CA PHE A 334 -5.98 -0.65 -12.37
C PHE A 334 -6.15 0.19 -13.62
N GLN A 335 -7.08 -0.19 -14.51
CA GLN A 335 -7.54 0.69 -15.60
C GLN A 335 -8.50 1.74 -15.02
N VAL A 336 -8.22 3.02 -15.24
CA VAL A 336 -9.08 4.12 -14.78
C VAL A 336 -9.35 5.13 -15.89
N GLY A 337 -10.59 5.62 -15.98
CA GLY A 337 -11.07 6.54 -17.04
C GLY A 337 -12.19 7.46 -16.57
N SER A 338 -12.30 7.64 -15.26
CA SER A 338 -13.24 8.55 -14.59
C SER A 338 -12.80 8.75 -13.15
N GLU A 339 -13.20 9.86 -12.52
CA GLU A 339 -12.94 10.16 -11.12
C GLU A 339 -13.40 9.02 -10.19
N ASP A 340 -14.57 8.43 -10.48
CA ASP A 340 -15.14 7.34 -9.69
C ASP A 340 -14.41 6.00 -9.86
N LYS A 341 -13.84 5.72 -11.04
CA LYS A 341 -12.92 4.58 -11.22
C LYS A 341 -11.65 4.78 -10.41
N ILE A 342 -11.11 6.00 -10.37
CA ILE A 342 -9.91 6.34 -9.56
C ILE A 342 -10.22 6.16 -8.07
N LYS A 343 -11.29 6.76 -7.54
CA LYS A 343 -11.72 6.56 -6.14
C LYS A 343 -11.86 5.08 -5.80
N THR A 344 -12.49 4.30 -6.67
CA THR A 344 -12.67 2.84 -6.47
C THR A 344 -11.33 2.09 -6.40
N ALA A 345 -10.37 2.45 -7.26
CA ALA A 345 -9.01 1.90 -7.22
C ALA A 345 -8.27 2.30 -5.93
N LEU A 346 -8.29 3.59 -5.57
CA LEU A 346 -7.63 4.12 -4.38
C LEU A 346 -8.21 3.57 -3.06
N ALA A 347 -9.53 3.47 -2.95
CA ALA A 347 -10.19 2.83 -1.81
C ALA A 347 -9.81 1.34 -1.69
N THR A 348 -9.64 0.64 -2.82
CA THR A 348 -9.14 -0.74 -2.85
C THR A 348 -7.69 -0.80 -2.36
N ILE A 349 -6.82 0.09 -2.83
CA ILE A 349 -5.41 0.18 -2.43
C ILE A 349 -5.28 0.48 -0.93
N PHE A 350 -6.01 1.47 -0.41
CA PHE A 350 -5.99 1.81 1.01
C PHE A 350 -6.52 0.68 1.90
N ALA A 351 -7.54 -0.07 1.44
CA ALA A 351 -8.00 -1.28 2.14
C ALA A 351 -6.94 -2.40 2.13
N GLU A 352 -6.20 -2.59 1.04
CA GLU A 352 -5.13 -3.58 0.95
C GLU A 352 -3.92 -3.21 1.82
N ILE A 353 -3.55 -1.94 1.85
CA ILE A 353 -2.50 -1.38 2.71
C ILE A 353 -2.89 -1.51 4.20
N ALA A 354 -4.12 -1.16 4.56
CA ALA A 354 -4.61 -1.32 5.94
C ALA A 354 -4.61 -2.78 6.39
N ALA A 355 -4.91 -3.73 5.48
CA ALA A 355 -4.95 -5.16 5.79
C ALA A 355 -3.59 -5.75 6.20
N VAL A 356 -2.46 -5.24 5.66
CA VAL A 356 -1.09 -5.71 6.00
C VAL A 356 -0.83 -5.70 7.50
N ASN A 357 -1.42 -4.74 8.19
CA ASN A 357 -1.21 -4.49 9.61
C ASN A 357 -2.17 -5.29 10.51
N SER A 358 -2.93 -6.24 9.95
CA SER A 358 -4.02 -6.93 10.64
C SER A 358 -4.03 -8.46 10.48
N THR A 359 -3.15 -9.04 9.66
CA THR A 359 -3.20 -10.46 9.28
C THR A 359 -2.20 -11.33 10.05
N PHE A 360 -2.67 -12.01 11.10
CA PHE A 360 -2.00 -13.15 11.72
C PHE A 360 -2.97 -14.34 11.91
N ALA A 361 -3.01 -15.26 10.93
CA ALA A 361 -3.62 -16.58 11.08
C ALA A 361 -3.03 -17.55 10.04
N SER A 362 -2.55 -18.73 10.45
CA SER A 362 -2.12 -19.76 9.50
C SER A 362 -3.33 -20.48 8.90
N VAL A 363 -3.35 -20.63 7.58
CA VAL A 363 -4.40 -21.38 6.89
C VAL A 363 -3.95 -22.82 6.66
N THR A 364 -4.62 -23.77 7.30
CA THR A 364 -4.54 -25.18 6.89
C THR A 364 -5.63 -25.45 5.86
N LEU A 365 -5.26 -26.13 4.76
CA LEU A 365 -6.20 -26.57 3.73
C LEU A 365 -6.58 -28.03 3.98
N PRO A 366 -7.75 -28.35 4.56
CA PRO A 366 -8.23 -29.72 4.64
C PRO A 366 -8.70 -30.19 3.26
N LEU A 367 -7.85 -30.93 2.54
CA LEU A 367 -8.26 -31.64 1.33
C LEU A 367 -9.18 -32.81 1.69
N ASN A 368 -10.48 -32.67 1.41
CA ASN A 368 -11.44 -33.76 1.57
C ASN A 368 -11.30 -34.76 0.42
N SER A 369 -10.86 -35.98 0.73
CA SER A 369 -10.62 -37.06 -0.23
C SER A 369 -11.86 -37.86 -0.63
N VAL A 370 -13.05 -37.54 -0.11
CA VAL A 370 -14.27 -38.35 -0.22
C VAL A 370 -15.21 -37.90 -1.36
N ASN A 371 -15.20 -36.62 -1.77
CA ASN A 371 -16.08 -36.09 -2.83
C ASN A 371 -15.47 -36.22 -4.25
N LYS A 372 -15.00 -37.40 -4.64
CA LYS A 372 -14.29 -37.62 -5.93
C LYS A 372 -15.16 -37.60 -7.19
N THR A 373 -16.43 -37.19 -7.12
CA THR A 373 -17.37 -37.28 -8.26
C THR A 373 -18.20 -36.01 -8.52
N GLU A 374 -18.02 -34.94 -7.75
CA GLU A 374 -18.52 -33.61 -8.09
C GLU A 374 -17.32 -32.68 -8.30
N ALA A 375 -16.88 -32.58 -9.56
CA ALA A 375 -15.67 -31.87 -9.98
C ALA A 375 -15.89 -30.35 -10.08
N ASP A 376 -16.58 -29.75 -9.11
CA ASP A 376 -16.78 -28.31 -9.10
C ASP A 376 -15.51 -27.59 -8.66
N ASN A 377 -15.13 -26.58 -9.44
CA ASN A 377 -14.01 -25.68 -9.19
C ASN A 377 -14.31 -24.73 -8.01
N GLN A 378 -14.26 -25.26 -6.79
CA GLN A 378 -14.62 -24.57 -5.54
C GLN A 378 -13.45 -24.58 -4.56
N VAL A 379 -12.96 -23.40 -4.19
CA VAL A 379 -11.91 -23.22 -3.19
C VAL A 379 -12.54 -22.63 -1.94
N PHE A 380 -12.36 -23.29 -0.80
CA PHE A 380 -12.87 -22.85 0.50
C PHE A 380 -11.74 -22.30 1.37
N ILE A 381 -11.86 -21.05 1.81
CA ILE A 381 -10.86 -20.37 2.63
C ILE A 381 -11.50 -19.95 3.96
N PRO A 382 -11.07 -20.53 5.10
CA PRO A 382 -11.48 -20.03 6.41
C PRO A 382 -10.80 -18.68 6.66
N VAL A 383 -11.59 -17.64 6.93
CA VAL A 383 -11.09 -16.30 7.26
C VAL A 383 -11.59 -15.95 8.65
N PHE A 384 -10.72 -16.08 9.65
CA PHE A 384 -11.00 -15.76 11.05
C PHE A 384 -9.94 -14.81 11.59
N ARG A 385 -10.35 -13.86 12.42
CA ARG A 385 -9.48 -12.94 13.15
C ARG A 385 -9.74 -13.04 14.66
N PRO A 386 -8.71 -12.94 15.51
CA PRO A 386 -8.90 -12.78 16.95
C PRO A 386 -9.66 -11.48 17.27
N ASP A 387 -10.26 -11.40 18.44
CA ASP A 387 -10.95 -10.20 18.91
C ASP A 387 -9.94 -9.07 19.21
N GLY A 388 -10.27 -7.84 18.81
CA GLY A 388 -9.38 -6.68 18.99
C GLY A 388 -9.23 -6.17 20.43
N ASN A 389 -9.89 -6.82 21.40
CA ASN A 389 -9.76 -6.55 22.84
C ASN A 389 -9.22 -7.78 23.59
N ASP A 390 -8.45 -8.63 22.92
CA ASP A 390 -7.87 -9.88 23.44
C ASP A 390 -8.87 -10.86 24.09
N GLN A 391 -10.15 -10.77 23.70
CA GLN A 391 -11.16 -11.74 24.13
C GLN A 391 -10.93 -13.09 23.41
N PRO A 392 -11.22 -14.24 24.06
CA PRO A 392 -11.11 -15.57 23.46
C PRO A 392 -12.25 -15.85 22.47
N ARG A 393 -12.34 -15.04 21.40
CA ARG A 393 -13.34 -15.09 20.35
C ARG A 393 -12.67 -14.88 19.00
N TRP A 394 -12.98 -15.76 18.06
CA TRP A 394 -12.43 -15.72 16.71
C TRP A 394 -13.57 -15.38 15.75
N ASN A 395 -13.69 -14.10 15.41
CA ASN A 395 -14.73 -13.60 14.53
C ASN A 395 -14.33 -13.89 13.08
N GLY A 396 -15.23 -14.45 12.28
CA GLY A 396 -14.89 -14.87 10.92
C GLY A 396 -15.92 -15.78 10.25
N ASN A 397 -15.61 -16.17 9.01
CA ASN A 397 -16.47 -17.01 8.18
C ASN A 397 -15.67 -17.84 7.16
N LEU A 398 -16.30 -18.90 6.64
CA LEU A 398 -15.77 -19.70 5.54
C LEU A 398 -16.18 -19.06 4.21
N LYS A 399 -15.20 -18.65 3.39
CA LYS A 399 -15.45 -18.04 2.07
C LYS A 399 -15.25 -19.07 0.96
N LYS A 400 -16.20 -19.12 0.01
CA LYS A 400 -16.11 -19.90 -1.24
C LYS A 400 -15.66 -19.02 -2.41
N TYR A 401 -14.68 -19.51 -3.16
CA TYR A 401 -14.08 -18.91 -4.36
C TYR A 401 -13.95 -19.97 -5.47
N SER A 402 -13.42 -19.60 -6.63
CA SER A 402 -13.07 -20.54 -7.72
C SER A 402 -11.69 -20.18 -8.31
N LEU A 403 -11.14 -21.02 -9.19
CA LEU A 403 -9.93 -20.69 -9.96
C LEU A 403 -10.29 -20.26 -11.38
N ASN A 404 -9.64 -19.22 -11.91
CA ASN A 404 -9.75 -18.90 -13.34
C ASN A 404 -8.84 -19.80 -14.20
N SER A 405 -8.87 -19.63 -15.53
CA SER A 405 -8.03 -20.38 -16.47
C SER A 405 -6.51 -20.14 -16.31
N ALA A 406 -6.11 -19.07 -15.62
CA ALA A 406 -4.73 -18.78 -15.25
C ALA A 406 -4.36 -19.32 -13.84
N ALA A 407 -5.19 -20.21 -13.27
CA ALA A 407 -5.08 -20.77 -11.92
C ALA A 407 -5.05 -19.73 -10.79
N GLN A 408 -5.55 -18.51 -11.02
CA GLN A 408 -5.69 -17.48 -10.00
C GLN A 408 -7.03 -17.64 -9.26
N LEU A 409 -7.02 -17.40 -7.96
CA LEU A 409 -8.23 -17.39 -7.13
C LEU A 409 -9.12 -16.20 -7.49
N VAL A 410 -10.37 -16.45 -7.86
CA VAL A 410 -11.35 -15.43 -8.27
C VAL A 410 -12.65 -15.45 -7.48
N ASP A 411 -13.26 -14.27 -7.42
CA ASP A 411 -14.44 -13.93 -6.64
C ASP A 411 -15.73 -14.21 -7.43
N SER A 412 -16.91 -13.98 -6.85
CA SER A 412 -18.18 -14.25 -7.53
C SER A 412 -18.43 -13.38 -8.78
N ALA A 413 -17.63 -12.33 -8.99
CA ALA A 413 -17.61 -11.49 -10.19
C ALA A 413 -16.42 -11.82 -11.12
N ASN A 414 -15.74 -12.95 -10.91
CA ASN A 414 -14.57 -13.42 -11.67
C ASN A 414 -13.33 -12.51 -11.54
N LEU A 415 -13.17 -11.82 -10.40
CA LEU A 415 -12.04 -10.91 -10.16
C LEU A 415 -11.06 -11.49 -9.13
N VAL A 416 -9.77 -11.20 -9.31
CA VAL A 416 -8.69 -11.79 -8.49
C VAL A 416 -8.85 -11.43 -7.01
N VAL A 417 -8.95 -12.47 -6.19
CA VAL A 417 -9.27 -12.40 -4.75
C VAL A 417 -8.06 -12.04 -3.91
N ILE A 418 -6.84 -12.42 -4.29
CA ILE A 418 -5.68 -12.28 -3.42
C ILE A 418 -5.23 -10.81 -3.31
N ASN A 419 -4.94 -10.36 -2.08
CA ASN A 419 -4.16 -9.17 -1.79
C ASN A 419 -2.66 -9.57 -1.88
N PRO A 420 -1.87 -9.00 -2.81
CA PRO A 420 -0.47 -9.38 -3.02
C PRO A 420 0.42 -9.00 -1.83
N LEU A 421 0.00 -8.04 -1.00
CA LEU A 421 0.75 -7.61 0.18
C LEU A 421 0.69 -8.61 1.34
N THR A 422 -0.38 -9.39 1.42
CA THR A 422 -0.66 -10.27 2.57
C THR A 422 -0.81 -11.73 2.21
N GLY A 423 -1.08 -12.06 0.94
CA GLY A 423 -1.42 -13.42 0.50
C GLY A 423 -2.85 -13.86 0.85
N PHE A 424 -3.62 -13.05 1.59
CA PHE A 424 -5.00 -13.35 1.99
C PHE A 424 -6.03 -12.77 1.00
N PRO A 425 -7.30 -13.21 1.05
CA PRO A 425 -8.39 -12.57 0.32
C PRO A 425 -8.52 -11.07 0.62
N THR A 426 -8.54 -10.24 -0.41
CA THR A 426 -8.73 -8.79 -0.35
C THR A 426 -10.09 -8.44 0.26
N ALA A 427 -10.14 -7.31 0.99
CA ALA A 427 -11.31 -6.87 1.73
C ALA A 427 -12.55 -6.69 0.83
N CYS A 428 -12.35 -6.33 -0.44
CA CYS A 428 -13.42 -6.11 -1.42
C CYS A 428 -13.76 -7.33 -2.29
N SER A 429 -13.31 -8.54 -1.94
CA SER A 429 -13.69 -9.78 -2.63
C SER A 429 -15.09 -10.26 -2.23
N SER A 430 -15.93 -10.58 -3.22
CA SER A 430 -17.23 -11.21 -3.00
C SER A 430 -17.12 -12.73 -3.11
N SER A 431 -17.58 -13.46 -2.10
CA SER A 431 -17.63 -14.92 -2.15
C SER A 431 -18.83 -15.39 -2.98
N TYR A 432 -18.75 -16.58 -3.58
CA TYR A 432 -19.92 -17.27 -4.14
C TYR A 432 -20.98 -17.64 -3.09
N TRP A 433 -20.72 -17.41 -1.80
CA TRP A 433 -21.65 -17.57 -0.69
C TRP A 433 -22.13 -16.26 -0.05
N THR A 434 -21.62 -15.09 -0.45
CA THR A 434 -22.10 -13.81 0.10
C THR A 434 -23.40 -13.37 -0.56
N SER A 435 -24.47 -13.40 0.23
CA SER A 435 -25.64 -12.53 0.09
C SER A 435 -25.61 -11.48 1.21
N ASP A 436 -26.26 -10.33 1.03
CA ASP A 436 -26.31 -9.29 2.07
C ASP A 436 -26.82 -9.85 3.42
N SER A 437 -26.01 -9.67 4.47
CA SER A 437 -26.29 -10.12 5.83
C SER A 437 -26.86 -9.01 6.72
N GLY A 438 -27.13 -7.82 6.17
CA GLY A 438 -27.61 -6.66 6.91
C GLY A 438 -26.62 -6.14 7.95
N GLY A 439 -27.14 -5.76 9.12
CA GLY A 439 -26.39 -5.11 10.21
C GLY A 439 -25.77 -6.03 11.26
N TYR A 440 -25.79 -7.36 11.08
CA TYR A 440 -25.36 -8.32 12.10
C TYR A 440 -23.88 -8.18 12.52
N TRP A 441 -23.03 -7.62 11.64
CA TRP A 441 -21.59 -7.42 11.86
C TRP A 441 -21.18 -5.94 11.91
N ASN A 442 -22.00 -5.07 12.52
CA ASN A 442 -21.68 -3.64 12.72
C ASN A 442 -20.57 -3.39 13.77
N PHE A 443 -19.52 -4.22 13.79
CA PHE A 443 -18.34 -4.10 14.67
C PHE A 443 -17.08 -3.60 13.93
N THR A 444 -17.22 -3.21 12.66
CA THR A 444 -16.17 -2.54 11.89
C THR A 444 -16.54 -1.08 11.64
N PRO A 445 -15.56 -0.15 11.57
CA PRO A 445 -15.82 1.21 11.13
C PRO A 445 -16.49 1.21 9.75
N GLU A 446 -17.45 2.12 9.55
CA GLU A 446 -18.39 2.15 8.41
C GLU A 446 -17.76 2.52 7.04
N VAL A 447 -16.44 2.42 6.94
CA VAL A 447 -15.57 3.09 5.95
C VAL A 447 -14.99 2.12 4.91
N LEU A 448 -15.03 0.80 5.12
CA LEU A 448 -14.72 -0.20 4.09
C LEU A 448 -15.86 -0.32 3.06
N ARG A 449 -16.15 0.79 2.37
CA ARG A 449 -17.18 0.89 1.33
C ARG A 449 -16.59 0.49 -0.03
N CYS A 450 -16.56 -0.81 -0.29
CA CYS A 450 -16.26 -1.36 -1.62
C CYS A 450 -17.37 -0.93 -2.60
N SER A 451 -17.13 0.15 -3.35
CA SER A 451 -18.14 0.77 -4.21
C SER A 451 -18.70 -0.21 -5.26
N GLY A 452 -20.01 -0.12 -5.51
CA GLY A 452 -20.70 -0.91 -6.54
C GLY A 452 -20.80 -2.42 -6.29
N ARG A 453 -20.41 -2.93 -5.10
CA ARG A 453 -20.54 -4.35 -4.75
C ARG A 453 -21.35 -4.52 -3.46
N PRO A 454 -22.09 -5.63 -3.29
CA PRO A 454 -22.45 -6.07 -1.95
C PRO A 454 -21.14 -6.38 -1.22
N GLY A 455 -20.65 -5.42 -0.42
CA GLY A 455 -19.46 -5.60 0.39
C GLY A 455 -19.64 -6.87 1.23
N GLY A 456 -18.58 -7.68 1.32
CA GLY A 456 -18.61 -9.03 1.92
C GLY A 456 -18.81 -9.04 3.43
N ARG A 457 -19.94 -8.49 3.90
CA ARG A 457 -20.45 -8.63 5.26
C ARG A 457 -20.74 -10.11 5.49
N GLU A 458 -20.36 -10.61 6.67
CA GLU A 458 -20.14 -12.04 6.89
C GLU A 458 -21.46 -12.84 7.00
N GLY A 459 -22.06 -13.18 5.86
CA GLY A 459 -23.26 -14.01 5.80
C GLY A 459 -23.00 -15.46 6.18
N ARG A 460 -23.59 -15.95 7.27
CA ARG A 460 -23.59 -17.37 7.65
C ARG A 460 -24.86 -18.05 7.13
N ARG A 461 -24.73 -19.07 6.27
CA ARG A 461 -25.82 -20.04 6.09
C ARG A 461 -25.83 -21.00 7.28
N SER A 462 -26.93 -21.00 8.04
CA SER A 462 -27.20 -22.07 9.00
C SER A 462 -27.61 -23.33 8.22
N GLY A 463 -26.79 -24.37 8.30
CA GLY A 463 -27.20 -25.70 7.84
C GLY A 463 -28.14 -26.32 8.86
N SER A 464 -29.41 -26.49 8.50
CA SER A 464 -30.42 -27.09 9.36
C SER A 464 -30.16 -28.60 9.56
N GLY A 465 -29.38 -28.94 10.58
CA GLY A 465 -29.30 -30.32 11.08
C GLY A 465 -30.60 -30.67 11.78
N SER A 466 -31.43 -31.50 11.15
CA SER A 466 -32.68 -31.99 11.76
C SER A 466 -32.34 -32.86 12.97
N GLN A 467 -32.66 -32.40 14.19
CA GLN A 467 -32.84 -33.31 15.30
C GLN A 467 -34.12 -34.10 15.07
N ARG A 468 -33.97 -35.41 14.83
CA ARG A 468 -35.04 -36.36 15.15
C ARG A 468 -34.95 -36.70 16.63
N GLN A 469 -36.11 -36.95 17.23
CA GLN A 469 -36.24 -37.52 18.58
C GLN A 469 -35.62 -38.92 18.64
#